data_AF-A0A4V6Z4R5-F1
#
_entry.id   AF-A0A4V6Z4R5-F1
#
_cell.length_a   1.000
_cell.length_b   1.000
_cell.length_c   1.000
_cell.angle_alpha   90.00
_cell.angle_beta   90.00
_cell.angle_gamma   90.00
#
_symmetry.space_group_name_H-M   'P 1'
#
loop_
_entity.id
_entity.type
_entity.pdbx_description
1 polymer ?
#
loop_
_entity_poly.entity_id
_entity_poly.type
_entity_poly.pdbx_seq_one_letter_code
_entity_poly.pdbx_strand_id
1 'polypeptide(L)' 'MTKIKRIKLDRIEYSSYGVEHWFRVYIKHRGQFYKLWQLVLADEELNRYQLACELLKRTKEIKTHVRSVSETRNFSIFH' A
#
# COMPACT_ATOMS: atom_id res chain seq x y z
N MET A 1 3.80 17.02 -1.84
CA MET A 1 4.64 15.85 -1.47
C MET A 1 3.76 14.68 -1.04
N THR A 2 3.95 13.48 -1.61
CA THR A 2 3.28 12.24 -1.18
C THR A 2 4.02 11.64 0.00
N LYS A 3 3.35 11.51 1.15
CA LYS A 3 3.96 10.98 2.38
C LYS A 3 3.14 9.80 2.91
N ILE A 4 3.77 8.63 3.01
CA ILE A 4 3.24 7.52 3.80
C ILE A 4 3.30 7.93 5.27
N LYS A 5 2.17 7.83 5.96
CA LYS A 5 2.01 8.24 7.37
C LYS A 5 2.09 7.05 8.31
N ARG A 6 1.50 5.94 7.90
CA ARG A 6 1.43 4.72 8.71
C ARG A 6 1.26 3.52 7.79
N ILE A 7 1.92 2.42 8.15
CA ILE A 7 1.62 1.10 7.61
C ILE A 7 1.20 0.24 8.81
N LYS A 8 0.11 -0.50 8.66
CA LYS A 8 -0.41 -1.40 9.70
C LYS A 8 -0.65 -2.77 9.08
N LEU A 9 -0.08 -3.82 9.67
CA LEU A 9 -0.51 -5.19 9.40
C LEU A 9 -1.94 -5.35 9.91
N ASP A 10 -2.84 -5.68 9.00
CA ASP A 10 -4.26 -5.82 9.29
C ASP A 10 -4.60 -7.23 9.74
N ARG A 11 -4.20 -8.20 8.93
CA ARG A 11 -4.42 -9.62 9.15
C ARG A 11 -3.42 -10.45 8.34
N ILE A 12 -3.30 -11.70 8.75
CA ILE A 12 -2.57 -12.76 8.04
C ILE A 12 -3.60 -13.82 7.68
N GLU A 13 -3.61 -14.25 6.42
CA GLU A 13 -4.50 -15.29 5.92
C GLU A 13 -3.66 -16.42 5.29
N TYR A 14 -4.12 -17.66 5.41
CA TYR A 14 -3.48 -18.82 4.79
C TYR A 14 -4.36 -19.26 3.63
N SER A 15 -3.80 -19.27 2.43
CA SER A 15 -4.49 -19.71 1.21
C SER A 15 -3.73 -20.83 0.53
N SER A 16 -4.32 -21.42 -0.51
CA SER A 16 -3.64 -22.41 -1.35
C SER A 16 -2.41 -21.86 -2.07
N TYR A 17 -2.22 -20.54 -2.07
CA TYR A 17 -1.11 -19.84 -2.70
C TYR A 17 0.00 -19.45 -1.71
N GLY A 18 -0.14 -19.79 -0.43
CA GLY A 18 0.80 -19.45 0.64
C GLY A 18 0.18 -18.57 1.73
N VAL A 19 1.04 -17.83 2.43
CA VAL A 19 0.70 -16.93 3.53
C VAL A 19 0.56 -15.49 3.03
N GLU A 20 -0.63 -14.94 3.19
CA GLU A 20 -1.02 -13.60 2.76
C GLU A 20 -0.93 -12.60 3.91
N HIS A 21 -0.02 -11.64 3.81
CA HIS A 21 0.14 -10.57 4.79
C HIS A 21 -0.51 -9.29 4.26
N TRP A 22 -1.69 -8.97 4.80
CA TRP A 22 -2.49 -7.83 4.35
C TRP A 22 -2.16 -6.58 5.16
N PHE A 23 -1.71 -5.53 4.47
CA PHE A 23 -1.34 -4.25 5.07
C PHE A 23 -2.30 -3.13 4.67
N ARG A 24 -2.67 -2.30 5.64
CA ARG A 24 -3.28 -1.00 5.41
C ARG A 24 -2.21 0.09 5.41
N VAL A 25 -2.10 0.80 4.29
CA VAL A 25 -1.16 1.90 4.08
C VAL A 25 -1.92 3.22 4.03
N TYR A 26 -1.59 4.11 4.96
CA TYR A 26 -2.20 5.44 5.09
C TYR A 26 -1.28 6.49 4.50
N ILE A 27 -1.78 7.28 3.56
CA ILE A 27 -0.96 8.18 2.74
C ILE A 27 -1.59 9.56 2.71
N LYS A 28 -0.78 10.61 2.88
CA LYS A 28 -1.19 12.00 2.67
C LYS A 28 -0.61 12.49 1.36
N HIS A 29 -1.45 12.99 0.47
CA HIS A 29 -1.06 13.60 -0.80
C HIS A 29 -1.90 14.85 -1.06
N ARG A 30 -1.26 16.00 -1.31
CA ARG A 30 -1.93 17.30 -1.59
C ARG A 30 -3.09 17.63 -0.63
N GLY A 31 -2.85 17.48 0.67
CA GLY A 31 -3.86 17.74 1.71
C GLY A 31 -4.89 16.63 1.92
N GLN A 32 -5.07 15.73 0.96
CA GLN A 32 -6.01 14.62 1.01
C GLN A 32 -5.39 13.36 1.63
N PHE A 33 -6.25 12.53 2.22
CA PHE A 33 -5.89 11.24 2.82
C PHE A 33 -6.35 10.09 1.93
N TYR A 34 -5.44 9.15 1.72
CA TYR A 34 -5.65 7.94 0.94
C TYR A 34 -5.39 6.72 1.83
N LYS A 35 -6.20 5.69 1.64
CA LYS A 35 -6.02 4.37 2.25
C LYS A 35 -5.82 3.35 1.13
N LEU A 36 -4.72 2.63 1.16
CA LEU A 36 -4.43 1.54 0.24
C LEU A 36 -4.30 0.23 1.01
N TRP A 37 -4.66 -0.85 0.34
CA TRP A 37 -4.34 -2.21 0.76
C TRP A 37 -3.10 -2.68 0.00
N GLN A 38 -2.19 -3.36 0.70
CA GLN A 38 -1.00 -3.96 0.12
C GLN A 38 -0.92 -5.41 0.60
N LEU A 39 -0.77 -6.33 -0.34
CA LEU A 39 -0.60 -7.76 -0.07
C LEU A 39 0.87 -8.14 -0.23
N VAL A 40 1.46 -8.76 0.79
CA VAL A 40 2.73 -9.49 0.68
C VAL A 40 2.42 -10.98 0.78
N LEU A 41 2.56 -11.70 -0.33
CA LEU A 41 2.41 -13.14 -0.40
C LEU A 41 3.79 -13.80 -0.23
N ALA A 42 3.86 -14.84 0.58
CA ALA A 42 5.06 -15.64 0.80
C ALA A 42 4.68 -17.10 1.09
N ASP A 43 5.60 -18.05 0.92
CA ASP A 43 5.32 -19.46 1.21
C ASP A 43 5.09 -19.71 2.72
N GLU A 44 5.67 -18.87 3.57
CA GLU A 44 5.60 -18.95 5.03
C GLU A 44 5.29 -17.60 5.66
N GLU A 45 4.93 -17.60 6.95
CA GLU A 45 4.72 -16.38 7.70
C GLU A 45 6.04 -15.61 7.88
N LEU A 46 6.02 -14.34 7.47
CA LEU A 46 7.18 -13.47 7.53
C LEU A 46 7.21 -12.71 8.85
N ASN A 47 8.39 -12.61 9.45
CA ASN A 47 8.58 -11.79 10.63
C ASN A 47 8.54 -10.28 10.30
N ARG A 48 8.49 -9.46 11.34
CA ARG A 48 8.36 -7.99 11.20
C ARG A 48 9.47 -7.35 10.36
N TYR A 49 10.70 -7.84 10.45
CA TYR A 49 11.83 -7.29 9.70
C TYR A 49 11.71 -7.62 8.21
N GLN A 50 11.40 -8.87 7.87
CA GLN A 50 11.17 -9.32 6.50
C GLN A 50 10.03 -8.51 5.85
N LEU A 51 8.90 -8.38 6.56
CA LEU A 51 7.75 -7.59 6.11
C LEU A 51 8.11 -6.12 5.89
N ALA A 52 8.92 -5.52 6.77
CA ALA A 52 9.38 -4.15 6.62
C ALA A 52 10.26 -3.97 5.37
N CYS A 53 11.16 -4.91 5.08
CA CYS A 53 11.98 -4.89 3.87
C CYS A 53 11.12 -4.99 2.60
N GLU A 54 10.14 -5.90 2.57
CA GLU A 54 9.23 -6.03 1.42
C GLU A 54 8.40 -4.76 1.18
N LEU A 55 7.87 -4.16 2.25
CA LEU A 55 7.12 -2.91 2.15
C LEU A 55 8.00 -1.72 1.74
N LEU A 56 9.28 -1.70 2.14
CA LEU A 56 10.22 -0.66 1.75
C LEU A 56 10.45 -0.65 0.24
N LYS A 57 10.66 -1.84 -0.36
CA LYS A 57 10.83 -2.00 -1.82
C LYS A 57 9.66 -1.39 -2.59
N ARG A 58 8.43 -1.55 -2.08
CA ARG A 58 7.19 -1.09 -2.72
C ARG A 58 6.82 0.37 -2.45
N THR A 59 7.58 1.07 -1.60
CA THR A 59 7.24 2.45 -1.19
C THR A 59 7.18 3.42 -2.38
N LYS A 60 8.03 3.24 -3.40
CA LYS A 60 8.03 4.08 -4.61
C LYS A 60 6.75 3.86 -5.43
N GLU A 61 6.40 2.61 -5.68
CA GLU A 61 5.19 2.21 -6.42
C GLU A 61 3.92 2.71 -5.75
N ILE A 62 3.81 2.53 -4.42
CA ILE A 62 2.69 3.02 -3.62
C ILE A 62 2.51 4.53 -3.79
N LYS A 63 3.60 5.31 -3.75
CA LYS A 63 3.54 6.77 -3.93
C LYS A 63 3.13 7.15 -5.34
N THR A 64 3.63 6.44 -6.35
CA THR A 64 3.27 6.64 -7.76
C THR A 64 1.79 6.34 -8.00
N HIS A 65 1.28 5.24 -7.44
CA HIS A 65 -0.13 4.86 -7.54
C HIS A 65 -1.06 5.93 -6.96
N VAL A 66 -0.77 6.43 -5.75
CA VAL A 66 -1.57 7.53 -5.16
C VAL A 66 -1.53 8.79 -6.03
N ARG A 67 -0.37 9.12 -6.59
CA ARG A 67 -0.26 10.28 -7.48
C ARG A 67 -1.15 10.11 -8.71
N SER A 68 -1.05 8.96 -9.38
CA SER A 68 -1.86 8.64 -10.56
C SER A 68 -3.36 8.70 -10.25
N VAL A 69 -3.81 8.04 -9.18
CA VAL A 69 -5.22 8.08 -8.75
C VAL A 69 -5.69 9.51 -8.43
N SER A 70 -4.84 10.32 -7.82
CA SER A 70 -5.18 11.73 -7.51
C SER A 70 -5.30 12.60 -8.76
N GLU A 71 -4.54 12.30 -9.82
CA GLU A 71 -4.61 12.99 -11.10
C GLU A 71 -5.89 12.57 -11.85
N THR A 72 -6.23 11.27 -11.85
CA THR A 72 -7.48 10.76 -12.43
C THR A 72 -8.73 11.29 -11.74
N ARG A 73 -8.71 11.47 -10.40
CA ARG A 73 -9.84 12.06 -9.67
C ARG A 73 -10.11 13.52 -10.04
N ASN A 74 -9.11 14.24 -10.52
CA ASN A 74 -9.24 15.62 -11.01
C ASN A 74 -9.48 15.68 -12.52
N PHE A 75 -9.73 14.53 -13.17
CA PHE A 75 -10.03 14.46 -14.59
C PHE A 75 -11.53 14.73 -14.79
N SER A 76 -11.89 15.97 -15.16
CA SER A 76 -13.24 16.31 -15.63
C SER A 76 -13.28 16.25 -17.16
N ILE A 77 -14.23 15.49 -17.71
CA ILE A 77 -14.45 15.39 -19.17
C ILE A 77 -15.30 16.57 -19.69
N PHE A 78 -15.93 17.32 -18.78
CA PHE A 78 -16.69 18.53 -19.13
C PHE A 78 -15.85 19.75 -18.81
N HIS A 79 -15.41 20.41 -19.88
CA HIS A 79 -14.82 21.74 -19.87
C HIS A 79 -15.86 22.76 -20.33
#